data_AF-A0A965PQA7-F1
#
_entry.id   AF-A0A965PQA7-F1
#
_cell.length_a   1.000
_cell.length_b   1.000
_cell.length_c   1.000
_cell.angle_alpha   90.00
_cell.angle_beta   90.00
_cell.angle_gamma   90.00
#
_symmetry.space_group_name_H-M   'P 1'
#
loop_
_entity.id
_entity.type
_entity.pdbx_description
1 polymer ?
#
loop_
_entity_poly.entity_id
_entity_poly.type
_entity_poly.pdbx_seq_one_letter_code
_entity_poly.pdbx_strand_id
1 'polypeptide(L)'
;MSPALLAALLAVESGGNNHAIGDHGRAIGALQIHAAVVADVNRIHGTRYTHAGMARRSDAVAVATLYLGTYATRERLGRAVTDADRARIWNGGPDGWR
;
A
#
# COMPACT_ATOMS: atom_id res chain seq x y z
N MET A 1 -7.20 -5.62 5.31
CA MET A 1 -6.20 -6.46 4.59
C MET A 1 -6.06 -7.78 5.35
N SER A 2 -6.00 -8.93 4.67
CA SER A 2 -5.80 -10.22 5.35
C SER A 2 -4.38 -10.29 5.94
N PRO A 3 -4.15 -11.03 7.04
CA PRO A 3 -2.80 -11.23 7.58
C PRO A 3 -1.85 -11.89 6.57
N ALA A 4 -2.37 -12.82 5.76
CA ALA A 4 -1.61 -13.49 4.71
C ALA A 4 -1.13 -12.51 3.63
N LEU A 5 -2.01 -11.62 3.15
CA LEU A 5 -1.64 -10.59 2.20
C LEU A 5 -0.60 -9.63 2.79
N LEU A 6 -0.79 -9.18 4.04
CA LEU A 6 0.20 -8.31 4.68
C LEU A 6 1.58 -8.98 4.76
N ALA A 7 1.64 -10.24 5.18
CA ALA A 7 2.90 -10.99 5.24
C ALA A 7 3.55 -11.12 3.86
N ALA A 8 2.77 -11.39 2.82
CA ALA A 8 3.25 -11.47 1.45
C ALA A 8 3.82 -10.14 0.95
N LEU A 9 3.11 -9.02 1.17
CA LEU A 9 3.60 -7.69 0.78
C LEU A 9 4.89 -7.33 1.54
N LEU A 10 4.95 -7.56 2.85
CA LEU A 10 6.16 -7.30 3.63
C LEU A 10 7.37 -8.09 3.11
N ALA A 11 7.16 -9.36 2.77
CA ALA A 11 8.22 -10.23 2.26
C ALA A 11 8.76 -9.72 0.91
N VAL A 12 7.87 -9.37 -0.02
CA VAL A 12 8.25 -8.94 -1.38
C VAL A 12 8.86 -7.53 -1.38
N GLU A 13 8.27 -6.59 -0.65
CA GLU A 13 8.66 -5.17 -0.75
C GLU A 13 10.01 -4.87 -0.10
N SER A 14 10.33 -5.54 1.01
CA SER A 14 11.54 -5.20 1.76
C SER A 14 12.10 -6.32 2.65
N GLY A 15 11.51 -7.52 2.62
CA GLY A 15 11.75 -8.53 3.65
C GLY A 15 11.33 -8.06 5.07
N GLY A 16 10.41 -7.09 5.17
CA GLY A 16 9.96 -6.52 6.43
C GLY A 16 10.92 -5.49 7.05
N ASN A 17 11.82 -4.88 6.28
CA ASN A 17 12.73 -3.84 6.79
C ASN A 17 12.04 -2.46 6.89
N ASN A 18 11.81 -1.97 8.11
CA ASN A 18 11.19 -0.67 8.38
C ASN A 18 12.00 0.54 7.88
N HIS A 19 13.30 0.37 7.65
CA HIS A 19 14.21 1.44 7.20
C HIS A 19 14.63 1.27 5.74
N ALA A 20 13.99 0.36 5.00
CA ALA A 20 14.26 0.20 3.58
C ALA A 20 13.94 1.48 2.82
N ILE A 21 14.89 1.90 1.98
CA ILE A 21 14.74 3.00 1.03
C ILE A 21 14.91 2.38 -0.34
N GLY A 22 13.85 2.34 -1.12
CA GLY A 22 13.87 1.81 -2.48
C GLY A 22 13.51 2.84 -3.51
N ASP A 23 13.51 2.39 -4.75
CA ASP A 23 13.19 3.20 -5.92
C ASP A 23 13.91 4.57 -5.94
N HIS A 24 15.23 4.55 -5.72
CA HIS A 24 16.09 5.74 -5.67
C HIS A 24 15.64 6.80 -4.64
N GLY A 25 15.02 6.37 -3.53
CA GLY A 25 14.53 7.27 -2.48
C GLY A 25 13.03 7.58 -2.55
N ARG A 26 12.33 7.07 -3.56
CA ARG A 26 10.89 7.35 -3.74
C ARG A 26 10.00 6.44 -2.91
N ALA A 27 10.48 5.26 -2.53
CA ALA A 27 9.77 4.27 -1.73
C ALA A 27 10.38 4.14 -0.34
N ILE A 28 9.55 4.15 0.71
CA ILE A 28 10.01 4.12 2.11
C ILE A 28 9.33 3.00 2.89
N GLY A 29 10.14 2.34 3.74
CA GLY A 29 9.69 1.48 4.81
C GLY A 29 9.32 0.07 4.36
N ALA A 30 8.71 -0.67 5.27
CA ALA A 30 8.56 -2.10 5.09
C ALA A 30 7.62 -2.52 3.95
N LEU A 31 6.80 -1.59 3.47
CA LEU A 31 5.87 -1.78 2.36
C LEU A 31 6.26 -0.95 1.13
N GLN A 32 7.43 -0.27 1.14
CA GLN A 32 7.93 0.52 0.01
C GLN A 32 6.90 1.55 -0.51
N ILE A 33 6.38 2.37 0.40
CA ILE A 33 5.29 3.31 0.10
C ILE A 33 5.84 4.56 -0.59
N HIS A 34 5.19 4.98 -1.67
CA HIS A 34 5.47 6.24 -2.37
C HIS A 34 4.66 7.41 -1.81
N ALA A 35 5.17 8.63 -1.97
CA ALA A 35 4.48 9.86 -1.55
C ALA A 35 3.08 10.02 -2.17
N ALA A 36 2.87 9.54 -3.41
CA ALA A 36 1.57 9.59 -4.08
C ALA A 36 0.49 8.77 -3.34
N VAL A 37 0.85 7.59 -2.81
CA VAL A 37 -0.06 6.74 -2.02
C VAL A 37 -0.50 7.48 -0.76
N VAL A 38 0.45 8.14 -0.08
CA VAL A 38 0.17 8.94 1.13
C VAL A 38 -0.73 10.14 0.79
N ALA A 39 -0.45 10.84 -0.31
CA ALA A 39 -1.25 11.96 -0.76
C ALA A 39 -2.71 11.56 -1.04
N ASP A 40 -2.91 10.40 -1.69
CA ASP A 40 -4.25 9.85 -1.94
C ASP A 40 -4.97 9.49 -0.65
N VAL A 41 -4.31 8.79 0.27
CA VAL A 41 -4.91 8.39 1.55
C VAL A 41 -5.28 9.63 2.38
N ASN A 42 -4.43 10.65 2.40
CA ASN A 42 -4.73 11.92 3.08
C ASN A 42 -5.93 12.63 2.43
N ARG A 43 -5.94 12.75 1.10
CA ARG A 43 -7.01 13.42 0.35
C ARG A 43 -8.37 12.73 0.50
N ILE A 44 -8.39 11.39 0.42
CA ILE A 44 -9.63 10.61 0.40
C ILE A 44 -10.19 10.39 1.82
N HIS A 45 -9.32 10.14 2.80
CA HIS A 45 -9.74 9.78 4.15
C HIS A 45 -9.58 10.91 5.17
N GLY A 46 -9.15 12.11 4.76
CA GLY A 46 -8.95 13.26 5.65
C GLY A 46 -7.81 13.06 6.66
N THR A 47 -6.89 12.14 6.38
CA THR A 47 -5.76 11.80 7.26
C THR A 47 -4.58 12.77 7.06
N ARG A 48 -3.56 12.67 7.91
CA ARG A 48 -2.39 13.57 7.93
C ARG A 48 -1.07 12.81 8.00
N TYR A 49 -0.98 11.67 7.32
CA TYR A 49 0.25 10.90 7.25
C TYR A 49 1.32 11.65 6.43
N THR A 50 2.58 11.38 6.71
CA THR A 50 3.72 11.91 5.93
C THR A 50 4.47 10.75 5.29
N HIS A 51 5.10 10.99 4.13
CA HIS A 51 5.88 9.97 3.43
C HIS A 51 7.05 9.45 4.28
N ALA A 52 7.77 10.34 4.97
CA ALA A 52 8.78 9.96 5.96
C ALA A 52 8.22 9.08 7.09
N GLY A 53 6.95 9.29 7.48
CA GLY A 53 6.26 8.49 8.48
C GLY A 53 6.09 7.01 8.10
N MET A 54 6.25 6.65 6.82
CA MET A 54 6.09 5.26 6.34
C MET A 54 7.21 4.33 6.81
N ALA A 55 8.27 4.85 7.42
CA ALA A 55 9.23 4.04 8.18
C ALA A 55 8.61 3.43 9.46
N ARG A 56 7.51 4.01 9.98
CA ARG A 56 6.76 3.43 11.11
C ARG A 56 5.80 2.38 10.59
N ARG A 57 6.00 1.12 10.99
CA ARG A 57 5.21 -0.03 10.53
C ARG A 57 3.71 0.17 10.69
N SER A 58 3.26 0.68 11.84
CA SER A 58 1.84 0.92 12.12
C SER A 58 1.21 1.84 11.07
N ASP A 59 1.90 2.93 10.76
CA ASP A 59 1.42 3.95 9.83
C ASP A 59 1.43 3.40 8.40
N ALA A 60 2.50 2.69 8.01
CA ALA A 60 2.58 2.04 6.71
C ALA A 60 1.44 1.02 6.50
N VAL A 61 1.15 0.20 7.50
CA VAL A 61 0.05 -0.79 7.43
C VAL A 61 -1.32 -0.10 7.38
N ALA A 62 -1.51 0.98 8.13
CA ALA A 62 -2.74 1.78 8.09
C ALA A 62 -2.94 2.40 6.70
N VAL A 63 -1.92 3.06 6.15
CA VAL A 63 -1.95 3.67 4.81
C VAL A 63 -2.21 2.62 3.73
N ALA A 64 -1.49 1.51 3.75
CA ALA A 64 -1.69 0.43 2.77
C ALA A 64 -3.10 -0.15 2.85
N THR A 65 -3.64 -0.33 4.06
CA THR A 65 -5.00 -0.83 4.28
C THR A 65 -6.04 0.13 3.73
N LEU A 66 -5.91 1.44 4.00
CA LEU A 66 -6.83 2.46 3.49
C LEU A 66 -6.76 2.54 1.95
N TYR A 67 -5.55 2.55 1.38
CA TYR A 67 -5.34 2.62 -0.06
C TYR A 67 -5.94 1.42 -0.80
N LEU A 68 -5.66 0.20 -0.32
CA LEU A 68 -6.23 -1.03 -0.90
C LEU A 68 -7.74 -1.13 -0.65
N GLY A 69 -8.26 -0.57 0.44
CA GLY A 69 -9.69 -0.45 0.69
C GLY A 69 -10.39 0.49 -0.31
N THR A 70 -9.73 1.58 -0.71
CA THR A 70 -10.23 2.54 -1.71
C THR A 70 -10.25 1.94 -3.11
N TYR A 71 -9.19 1.25 -3.52
CA TYR A 71 -8.97 0.90 -4.93
C TYR A 71 -9.30 -0.55 -5.30
N ALA A 72 -9.22 -1.49 -4.35
CA ALA A 72 -9.58 -2.88 -4.58
C ALA A 72 -11.02 -3.13 -4.10
N THR A 73 -11.99 -2.61 -4.88
CA THR A 73 -13.43 -2.74 -4.62
C THR A 73 -14.12 -3.55 -5.73
N ARG A 74 -15.27 -4.14 -5.40
CA ARG A 74 -16.06 -4.92 -6.36
C ARG A 74 -16.56 -4.05 -7.50
N GLU A 75 -16.91 -2.81 -7.21
CA GLU A 75 -17.44 -1.83 -8.17
C GLU A 75 -16.38 -1.46 -9.21
N ARG A 76 -15.11 -1.32 -8.80
CA ARG A 76 -14.00 -1.03 -9.71
C ARG A 76 -13.60 -2.23 -10.57
N LEU A 77 -13.61 -3.44 -9.98
CA LEU A 77 -13.12 -4.64 -10.64
C LEU A 77 -14.20 -5.41 -11.42
N GLY A 78 -15.49 -5.13 -11.18
CA GLY A 78 -16.61 -5.85 -11.76
C GLY A 78 -16.79 -7.29 -11.23
N ARG A 79 -16.02 -7.70 -10.22
CA ARG A 79 -16.03 -9.05 -9.63
C ARG A 79 -15.59 -9.04 -8.17
N ALA A 80 -15.68 -10.19 -7.51
CA ALA A 80 -15.13 -10.37 -6.16
C ALA A 80 -13.62 -10.07 -6.14
N VAL A 81 -13.20 -9.33 -5.11
CA VAL A 81 -11.81 -8.88 -4.93
C VAL A 81 -11.01 -10.00 -4.26
N THR A 82 -9.89 -10.37 -4.85
CA THR A 82 -8.95 -11.36 -4.33
C THR A 82 -7.71 -10.69 -3.73
N ASP A 83 -6.93 -11.43 -2.94
CA ASP A 83 -5.65 -10.93 -2.43
C ASP A 83 -4.64 -10.70 -3.58
N ALA A 84 -4.73 -11.46 -4.68
CA ALA A 84 -3.93 -11.22 -5.87
C ALA A 84 -4.24 -9.87 -6.53
N ASP A 85 -5.51 -9.44 -6.55
CA ASP A 85 -5.89 -8.12 -7.07
C ASP A 85 -5.33 -7.00 -6.21
N ARG A 86 -5.40 -7.17 -4.89
CA ARG A 86 -4.84 -6.21 -3.94
C ARG A 86 -3.32 -6.10 -4.12
N ALA A 87 -2.62 -7.21 -4.27
CA ALA A 87 -1.18 -7.21 -4.54
C ALA A 87 -0.83 -6.52 -5.87
N ARG A 88 -1.61 -6.78 -6.94
CA ARG A 88 -1.44 -6.11 -8.23
C ARG A 88 -1.69 -4.61 -8.16
N ILE A 89 -2.73 -4.18 -7.43
CA ILE A 89 -3.01 -2.76 -7.20
C ILE A 89 -1.93 -2.10 -6.33
N TRP A 90 -1.35 -2.83 -5.38
CA TRP A 90 -0.23 -2.35 -4.57
C TRP A 90 0.98 -2.04 -5.45
N ASN A 91 1.38 -2.99 -6.31
CA ASN A 91 2.52 -2.85 -7.20
C ASN A 91 2.28 -1.89 -8.38
N GLY A 92 1.06 -1.88 -8.94
CA GLY A 92 0.74 -1.19 -10.19
C GLY A 92 -0.11 0.07 -10.06
N GLY A 93 -0.49 0.47 -8.84
CA GLY A 93 -1.40 1.59 -8.62
C GLY A 93 -2.88 1.25 -8.83
N PRO A 94 -3.78 2.25 -8.88
CA PRO A 94 -5.24 2.04 -8.81
C PRO A 94 -5.83 1.11 -9.88
N ASP A 95 -5.20 1.03 -11.05
CA ASP A 95 -5.60 0.17 -12.17
C ASP A 95 -4.67 -1.03 -12.39
N GLY A 96 -3.76 -1.32 -11.44
CA GLY A 96 -2.81 -2.43 -11.56
C GLY A 96 -3.45 -3.82 -11.68
N TRP A 97 -4.75 -3.95 -11.41
CA TRP A 97 -5.52 -5.19 -11.57
C TRP A 97 -5.85 -5.54 -13.03
N ARG A 98 -5.72 -4.58 -13.95
CA ARG A 98 -6.05 -4.72 -15.37
C ARG A 98 -4.98 -5.48 -16.16
#